data_AF-A0A229TCE6-F1
#
_entry.id   AF-A0A229TCE6-F1
#
_cell.length_a   1.000
_cell.length_b   1.000
_cell.length_c   1.000
_cell.angle_alpha   90.00
_cell.angle_beta   90.00
_cell.angle_gamma   90.00
#
_symmetry.space_group_name_H-M   'P 1'
#
loop_
_entity.id
_entity.type
_entity.pdbx_description
1 polymer ?
#
loop_
_entity_poly.entity_id
_entity_poly.type
_entity_poly.pdbx_seq_one_letter_code
_entity_poly.pdbx_strand_id
1 'polypeptide(L)'
;MEHPEPDARTLERGLAEYVRAVAAAVGVPVESTTVEISDTATAYLGLPRRWLDRPDHDVMLVWSEQRGWSLAVETDPADDPVVIARQGGGDLVPPPGTVARFVADAVAGHHTGQESAGPAPLGTRRSLADRLEPYLHHSQ
;
A
#
# COMPACT_ATOMS: atom_id res chain seq x y z
N MET A 1 1.27 -0.93 -32.80
CA MET A 1 0.75 0.29 -32.15
C MET A 1 1.35 0.32 -30.77
N GLU A 2 2.41 1.09 -30.59
CA GLU A 2 3.02 1.33 -29.28
C GLU A 2 2.03 2.20 -28.49
N HIS A 3 1.38 1.60 -27.49
CA HIS A 3 0.58 2.38 -26.55
C HIS A 3 1.55 3.15 -25.66
N PRO A 4 1.43 4.49 -25.53
CA PRO A 4 2.30 5.23 -24.64
C PRO A 4 2.14 4.65 -23.23
N GLU A 5 3.28 4.39 -22.56
CA GLU A 5 3.28 4.15 -21.13
C GLU A 5 2.50 5.30 -20.46
N PRO A 6 1.66 5.03 -19.46
CA PRO A 6 0.91 6.09 -18.79
C PRO A 6 1.87 7.16 -18.28
N ASP A 7 1.52 8.43 -18.47
CA ASP A 7 2.33 9.55 -17.96
C ASP A 7 2.57 9.36 -16.46
N ALA A 8 3.83 9.38 -16.03
CA ALA A 8 4.23 9.13 -14.64
C ALA A 8 3.46 10.01 -13.64
N ARG A 9 3.13 11.24 -14.04
CA ARG A 9 2.32 12.19 -13.26
C ARG A 9 0.87 11.75 -13.06
N THR A 10 0.28 11.08 -14.05
CA THR A 10 -1.08 10.51 -13.95
C THR A 10 -1.09 9.32 -13.01
N LEU A 11 -0.06 8.46 -13.10
CA LEU A 11 0.12 7.35 -12.17
C LEU A 11 0.32 7.85 -10.73
N GLU A 12 1.21 8.83 -10.53
CA GLU A 12 1.46 9.47 -9.23
C GLU A 12 0.17 10.02 -8.62
N ARG A 13 -0.60 10.79 -9.39
CA ARG A 13 -1.87 11.36 -8.91
C ARG A 13 -2.88 10.28 -8.57
N GLY A 14 -3.01 9.25 -9.41
CA GLY A 14 -3.95 8.14 -9.20
C GLY A 14 -3.61 7.38 -7.93
N LEU A 15 -2.31 7.08 -7.75
CA LEU A 15 -1.80 6.42 -6.56
C LEU A 15 -2.00 7.28 -5.31
N ALA A 16 -1.73 8.58 -5.38
CA ALA A 16 -1.96 9.50 -4.27
C ALA A 16 -3.43 9.55 -3.84
N GLU A 17 -4.37 9.64 -4.77
CA GLU A 17 -5.81 9.63 -4.44
C GLU A 17 -6.27 8.27 -3.90
N TYR A 18 -5.75 7.17 -4.44
CA TYR A 18 -6.00 5.85 -3.89
C TYR A 18 -5.47 5.69 -2.46
N VAL A 19 -4.23 6.11 -2.20
CA VAL A 19 -3.60 6.06 -0.88
C VAL A 19 -4.35 6.94 0.11
N ARG A 20 -4.89 8.10 -0.32
CA ARG A 20 -5.80 8.93 0.48
C ARG A 20 -7.08 8.21 0.85
N ALA A 21 -7.70 7.51 -0.10
CA ALA A 21 -8.90 6.73 0.17
C ALA A 21 -8.61 5.57 1.15
N VAL A 22 -7.43 4.94 1.04
CA VAL A 22 -6.95 3.95 2.00
C VAL A 22 -6.72 4.57 3.38
N ALA A 23 -6.07 5.73 3.46
CA ALA A 23 -5.85 6.46 4.72
C ALA A 23 -7.17 6.74 5.44
N ALA A 24 -8.16 7.24 4.71
CA ALA A 24 -9.50 7.50 5.23
C ALA A 24 -10.20 6.22 5.72
N ALA A 25 -10.05 5.11 4.98
CA ALA A 25 -10.64 3.82 5.36
C ALA A 25 -9.95 3.20 6.59
N VAL A 26 -8.63 3.36 6.71
CA VAL A 26 -7.84 2.89 7.87
C VAL A 26 -8.04 3.80 9.09
N GLY A 27 -8.41 5.07 8.87
CA GLY A 27 -8.63 6.06 9.92
C GLY A 27 -7.36 6.82 10.33
N VAL A 28 -6.41 7.00 9.40
CA VAL A 28 -5.19 7.77 9.62
C VAL A 28 -5.23 9.11 8.86
N PRO A 29 -4.55 10.14 9.37
CA PRO A 29 -4.42 11.42 8.67
C PRO A 29 -3.73 11.25 7.31
N VAL A 30 -4.15 12.05 6.33
CA VAL A 30 -3.55 12.05 4.98
C VAL A 30 -2.08 12.49 5.02
N GLU A 31 -1.73 13.30 6.01
CA GLU A 31 -0.37 13.76 6.30
C GLU A 31 0.57 12.62 6.69
N SER A 32 0.03 11.46 7.10
CA SER A 32 0.80 10.24 7.35
C SER A 32 1.00 9.38 6.11
N THR A 33 0.73 9.93 4.92
CA THR A 33 0.87 9.22 3.65
C THR A 33 1.97 9.82 2.78
N THR A 34 2.76 8.95 2.16
CA THR A 34 3.82 9.32 1.23
C THR A 34 3.68 8.47 -0.03
N VAL A 35 3.82 9.08 -1.20
CA VAL A 35 3.90 8.40 -2.48
C VAL A 35 5.21 8.76 -3.14
N GLU A 36 5.90 7.76 -3.68
CA GLU A 36 7.15 7.95 -4.40
C GLU A 36 7.11 7.19 -5.73
N ILE A 37 7.42 7.90 -6.82
CA ILE A 37 7.58 7.33 -8.16
C ILE A 37 9.04 7.49 -8.56
N SER A 38 9.80 6.40 -8.47
CA SER A 38 11.22 6.32 -8.88
C SER A 38 11.34 5.27 -9.99
N ASP A 39 12.30 4.35 -9.90
CA ASP A 39 12.36 3.15 -10.74
C ASP A 39 11.15 2.22 -10.55
N THR A 40 10.49 2.32 -9.39
CA THR A 40 9.22 1.66 -9.06
C THR A 40 8.28 2.63 -8.34
N ALA A 41 6.96 2.45 -8.49
CA ALA A 41 5.98 3.17 -7.69
C ALA A 41 5.82 2.52 -6.31
N THR A 42 5.95 3.32 -5.25
CA THR A 42 5.78 2.92 -3.86
C THR A 42 4.91 3.90 -3.10
N ALA A 43 4.24 3.43 -2.05
CA ALA A 43 3.53 4.28 -1.13
C ALA A 43 3.66 3.78 0.30
N TYR A 44 3.64 4.71 1.25
CA TYR A 44 3.82 4.47 2.67
C TYR A 44 2.71 5.15 3.44
N LEU A 45 2.23 4.49 4.47
CA LEU A 45 1.17 4.98 5.32
C LEU A 45 1.50 4.65 6.77
N GLY A 46 1.86 5.67 7.55
CA GLY A 46 2.17 5.51 8.97
C GLY A 46 0.92 5.15 9.77
N LEU A 47 1.00 4.09 10.57
CA LEU A 47 -0.09 3.67 11.46
C LEU A 47 0.17 4.17 12.89
N PRO A 48 -0.87 4.57 13.64
CA PRO A 48 -0.70 5.05 15.00
C PRO A 48 -0.19 3.94 15.94
N ARG A 49 0.70 4.34 16.86
CA ARG A 49 1.57 3.59 17.79
C ARG A 49 0.97 2.52 18.73
N ARG A 50 -0.18 1.93 18.45
CA ARG A 50 -0.78 0.93 19.36
C ARG A 50 -0.96 -0.42 18.68
N TRP A 51 0.18 -1.04 18.38
CA TRP A 51 0.24 -2.49 18.24
C TRP A 51 0.42 -3.12 19.62
N LEU A 52 -0.49 -4.01 20.02
CA LEU A 52 -0.43 -4.67 21.33
C LEU A 52 0.85 -5.52 21.51
N ASP A 53 1.35 -6.13 20.43
CA ASP A 53 2.53 -7.02 20.48
C ASP A 53 3.87 -6.29 20.38
N ARG A 54 3.90 -5.02 19.93
CA ARG A 54 5.11 -4.20 19.75
C ARG A 54 4.85 -2.72 20.04
N PRO A 55 4.76 -2.31 21.32
CA PRO A 55 4.46 -0.94 21.69
C PRO A 55 5.59 0.06 21.36
N ASP A 56 6.82 -0.43 21.16
CA ASP A 56 8.02 0.41 20.95
C ASP A 56 8.34 0.67 19.48
N HIS A 57 7.62 0.05 18.54
CA HIS A 57 7.88 0.22 17.12
C HIS A 57 6.72 0.86 16.39
N ASP A 58 7.03 1.89 15.59
CA ASP A 58 6.12 2.44 14.62
C ASP A 58 5.86 1.38 13.53
N VAL A 59 4.59 1.19 13.16
CA VAL A 59 4.22 0.25 12.11
C VAL A 59 3.70 1.07 10.94
N MET A 60 4.10 0.66 9.75
CA MET A 60 3.72 1.30 8.50
C MET A 60 3.08 0.28 7.58
N LEU A 61 2.11 0.77 6.81
CA LEU A 61 1.55 0.04 5.69
C LEU A 61 2.30 0.50 4.43
N VAL A 62 2.95 -0.44 3.76
CA VAL A 62 3.80 -0.23 2.59
C VAL A 62 3.14 -0.87 1.37
N TRP A 63 3.02 -0.09 0.30
CA TRP A 63 2.58 -0.55 -1.00
C TRP A 63 3.73 -0.49 -2.01
N SER A 64 3.85 -1.48 -2.87
CA SER A 64 4.64 -1.33 -4.09
C SER A 64 3.97 -1.95 -5.30
N GLU A 65 4.26 -1.40 -6.47
CA GLU A 65 3.72 -1.87 -7.75
C GLU A 65 4.00 -3.35 -8.04
N GLN A 66 5.06 -3.92 -7.45
CA GLN A 66 5.42 -5.33 -7.63
C GLN A 66 4.73 -6.25 -6.63
N ARG A 67 4.45 -5.74 -5.43
CA ARG A 67 4.21 -6.57 -4.25
C ARG A 67 2.88 -6.29 -3.58
N GLY A 68 2.19 -5.22 -3.96
CA GLY A 68 0.95 -4.78 -3.37
C GLY A 68 1.13 -4.30 -1.93
N TRP A 69 0.06 -4.35 -1.15
CA TRP A 69 0.07 -3.95 0.25
C TRP A 69 0.75 -4.97 1.16
N SER A 70 1.60 -4.44 2.02
CA SER A 70 2.28 -5.16 3.09
C SER A 70 2.34 -4.29 4.33
N LEU A 71 2.29 -4.93 5.47
CA LEU A 71 2.43 -4.31 6.75
C LEU A 71 3.85 -4.55 7.23
N ALA A 72 4.57 -3.49 7.58
CA ALA A 72 5.96 -3.58 7.98
C ALA A 72 6.24 -2.72 9.21
N VAL A 73 7.20 -3.15 10.02
CA VAL A 73 7.70 -2.36 11.15
C VAL A 73 8.73 -1.35 10.63
N GLU A 74 8.63 -0.11 11.09
CA GLU A 74 9.69 0.88 10.92
C GLU A 74 10.94 0.41 11.66
N THR A 75 11.99 0.15 10.89
CA THR A 75 13.34 -0.14 11.37
C THR A 75 14.18 1.14 11.32
N ASP A 76 15.41 1.06 11.83
CA ASP A 76 16.37 2.13 11.61
C ASP A 76 16.48 2.46 10.11
N PRO A 77 16.74 3.72 9.72
CA PRO A 77 16.84 4.13 8.31
C PRO A 77 17.90 3.39 7.49
N ALA A 78 18.82 2.69 8.17
CA ALA A 78 19.87 1.88 7.57
C ALA A 78 19.45 0.43 7.29
N ASP A 79 18.30 0.00 7.83
CA ASP A 79 17.79 -1.38 7.76
C ASP A 79 16.51 -1.44 6.93
N ASP A 80 16.33 -2.55 6.20
CA ASP A 80 15.10 -2.82 5.48
C ASP A 80 13.91 -3.02 6.46
N PRO A 81 12.75 -2.43 6.17
CA PRO A 81 11.57 -2.58 7.03
C PRO A 81 11.14 -4.04 7.12
N VAL A 82 10.90 -4.51 8.34
CA VAL A 82 10.54 -5.91 8.59
C VAL A 82 9.07 -6.14 8.30
N VAL A 83 8.76 -6.86 7.23
CA VAL A 83 7.39 -7.21 6.84
C VAL A 83 6.77 -8.18 7.84
N ILE A 84 5.66 -7.78 8.45
CA ILE A 84 4.88 -8.54 9.43
C ILE A 84 3.80 -9.38 8.73
N ALA A 85 3.15 -8.79 7.74
CA ALA A 85 2.07 -9.43 7.00
C ALA A 85 2.01 -8.85 5.58
N ARG A 86 1.48 -9.65 4.66
CA ARG A 86 1.23 -9.22 3.29
C ARG A 86 -0.23 -9.45 2.97
N GLN A 87 -0.83 -8.51 2.27
CA GLN A 87 -2.17 -8.71 1.79
C GLN A 87 -2.15 -9.79 0.69
N GLY A 88 -2.94 -10.84 0.89
CA GLY A 88 -3.13 -11.89 -0.11
C GLY A 88 -3.97 -11.45 -1.32
N GLY A 89 -4.02 -12.30 -2.34
CA GLY A 89 -5.00 -12.21 -3.43
C GLY A 89 -4.51 -11.63 -4.76
N GLY A 90 -3.23 -11.23 -4.86
CA GLY A 90 -2.62 -10.77 -6.13
C GLY A 90 -3.22 -9.49 -6.72
N ASP A 91 -4.13 -8.84 -5.99
CA ASP A 91 -4.66 -7.53 -6.36
C ASP A 91 -3.71 -6.45 -5.84
N LEU A 92 -3.13 -5.70 -6.79
CA LEU A 92 -2.24 -4.58 -6.47
C LEU A 92 -3.03 -3.34 -6.05
N VAL A 93 -4.29 -3.17 -6.45
CA VAL A 93 -5.10 -1.98 -6.09
C VAL A 93 -6.46 -2.42 -5.53
N PRO A 94 -6.46 -3.12 -4.39
CA PRO A 94 -7.68 -3.62 -3.76
C PRO A 94 -8.53 -2.47 -3.23
N PRO A 95 -9.84 -2.66 -3.05
CA PRO A 95 -10.71 -1.64 -2.47
C PRO A 95 -10.18 -1.14 -1.11
N PRO A 96 -10.26 0.16 -0.78
CA PRO A 96 -9.75 0.72 0.46
C PRO A 96 -10.26 0.02 1.73
N GLY A 97 -11.53 -0.40 1.73
CA GLY A 97 -12.11 -1.16 2.84
C GLY A 97 -11.48 -2.55 3.05
N THR A 98 -10.99 -3.19 1.98
CA THR A 98 -10.26 -4.46 2.07
C THR A 98 -8.90 -4.25 2.75
N VAL A 99 -8.21 -3.15 2.42
CA VAL A 99 -6.92 -2.78 3.04
C VAL A 99 -7.13 -2.44 4.52
N ALA A 100 -8.15 -1.66 4.84
CA ALA A 100 -8.49 -1.33 6.23
C ALA A 100 -8.82 -2.57 7.06
N ARG A 101 -9.58 -3.52 6.50
CA ARG A 101 -9.85 -4.80 7.16
C ARG A 101 -8.56 -5.61 7.37
N PHE A 102 -7.70 -5.67 6.38
CA PHE A 102 -6.39 -6.34 6.50
C PHE A 102 -5.55 -5.73 7.64
N VAL A 103 -5.50 -4.40 7.75
CA VAL A 103 -4.81 -3.72 8.86
C VAL A 103 -5.46 -4.07 10.21
N ALA A 104 -6.80 -4.01 10.31
CA ALA A 104 -7.51 -4.34 11.55
C ALA A 104 -7.30 -5.80 11.98
N ASP A 105 -7.38 -6.75 11.05
CA ASP A 105 -7.14 -8.17 11.30
C ASP A 105 -5.68 -8.41 11.76
N ALA A 106 -4.70 -7.73 11.13
CA ALA A 106 -3.30 -7.82 11.52
C ALA A 106 -3.03 -7.21 12.91
N VAL A 107 -3.64 -6.07 13.24
CA VAL A 107 -3.53 -5.42 14.56
C VAL A 107 -4.19 -6.25 15.66
N ALA A 108 -5.28 -6.96 15.35
CA ALA A 108 -5.98 -7.85 16.28
C ALA A 108 -5.21 -9.14 16.60
N GLY A 109 -4.02 -9.35 16.05
CA GLY A 109 -3.25 -10.58 16.22
C GLY A 109 -3.83 -11.77 15.47
N HIS A 110 -4.79 -11.55 14.56
CA HIS A 110 -5.30 -12.57 13.65
C HIS A 110 -4.29 -12.76 12.51
N HIS A 111 -3.07 -13.17 12.85
CA HIS A 111 -2.04 -13.55 11.90
C HIS A 111 -2.45 -14.84 11.20
N THR A 112 -3.32 -14.74 10.19
CA THR A 112 -3.55 -15.84 9.26
C THR A 112 -2.37 -15.91 8.31
N GLY A 113 -1.30 -16.54 8.79
CA GLY A 113 -0.38 -17.27 7.94
C GLY A 113 0.54 -16.42 7.06
N GLN A 114 1.82 -16.53 7.40
CA GLN A 114 2.90 -16.95 6.50
C GLN A 114 3.06 -16.22 5.16
N GLU A 115 4.31 -15.82 4.94
CA GLU A 115 5.04 -15.80 3.67
C GLU A 115 4.58 -16.88 2.65
N SER A 116 3.39 -16.73 2.09
CA SER A 116 3.13 -17.25 0.77
C SER A 116 3.66 -16.17 -0.16
N ALA A 117 4.96 -16.28 -0.45
CA ALA A 117 5.56 -15.73 -1.64
C ALA A 117 4.90 -16.40 -2.86
N GLY A 118 3.61 -16.14 -3.06
CA GLY A 118 2.99 -16.34 -4.36
C GLY A 118 3.71 -15.44 -5.35
N PRO A 119 3.79 -15.83 -6.63
CA PRO A 119 4.44 -15.00 -7.64
C PRO A 119 3.84 -13.59 -7.57
N ALA A 120 4.73 -12.61 -7.38
CA ALA A 120 4.39 -11.20 -7.46
C ALA A 120 3.57 -10.97 -8.74
N PRO A 121 2.39 -10.33 -8.66
CA PRO A 121 1.71 -9.91 -9.87
C PRO A 121 2.67 -8.97 -10.60
N LEU A 122 3.16 -9.37 -11.77
CA LEU A 122 3.86 -8.47 -12.68
C LEU A 122 2.81 -7.55 -13.30
N GLY A 123 2.26 -6.65 -12.48
CA GLY A 123 1.40 -5.60 -12.97
C GLY A 123 2.24 -4.61 -13.75
N THR A 124 1.99 -4.46 -15.04
CA THR A 124 2.56 -3.35 -15.81
C THR A 124 2.01 -2.03 -15.27
N ARG A 125 2.78 -0.95 -15.31
CA ARG A 125 2.34 0.41 -14.95
C ARG A 125 1.02 0.82 -15.60
N ARG A 126 0.78 0.36 -16.83
CA ARG A 126 -0.51 0.52 -17.52
C ARG A 126 -1.68 -0.10 -16.77
N SER A 127 -1.55 -1.35 -16.32
CA SER A 127 -2.58 -2.04 -15.54
C SER A 127 -2.84 -1.32 -14.21
N LEU A 128 -1.81 -0.73 -13.60
CA LEU A 128 -1.96 0.10 -12.41
C LEU A 128 -2.70 1.39 -12.71
N ALA A 129 -2.36 2.09 -13.79
CA ALA A 129 -3.07 3.30 -14.21
C ALA A 129 -4.55 3.01 -14.49
N ASP A 130 -4.88 1.92 -15.18
CA ASP A 130 -6.26 1.50 -15.44
C ASP A 130 -7.03 1.22 -14.13
N ARG A 131 -6.38 0.61 -13.13
CA ARG A 131 -6.99 0.36 -11.81
C ARG A 131 -7.13 1.61 -10.94
N LEU A 132 -6.26 2.60 -11.15
CA LEU A 132 -6.25 3.86 -10.40
C LEU A 132 -7.15 4.93 -11.03
N GLU A 133 -7.57 4.75 -12.28
CA GLU A 133 -8.48 5.64 -13.01
C GLU A 133 -9.74 6.05 -12.20
N PRO A 134 -10.43 5.14 -11.48
CA PRO A 134 -11.60 5.52 -10.69
C PRO A 134 -11.30 6.54 -9.59
N TYR A 135 -10.08 6.56 -9.05
CA TYR A 135 -9.67 7.47 -7.97
C TYR A 135 -9.25 8.83 -8.52
N LEU A 136 -8.78 8.90 -9.78
CA LEU A 136 -8.50 10.17 -10.46
C LEU A 136 -9.75 11.04 -10.65
N HIS A 137 -10.93 10.40 -10.68
CA HIS A 137 -12.22 11.04 -10.94
C HIS A 137 -12.98 11.40 -9.65
N HIS A 138 -12.50 10.95 -8.48
CA HIS A 138 -13.15 11.16 -7.19
C HIS A 138 -12.77 12.49 -6.50
N SER A 139 -11.96 13.32 -7.16
CA SER A 139 -11.47 14.62 -6.64
C SER A 139 -12.34 15.82 -7.04
N GLN A 140 -13.65 15.77 -6.73
CA GLN A 140 -14.57 16.93 -6.85
C GLN A 140 -15.24 17.21 -5.51
#